data_AF-A0A951TK73-F1
#
_entry.id   AF-A0A951TK73-F1
#
_cell.length_a   1.000
_cell.length_b   1.000
_cell.length_c   1.000
_cell.angle_alpha   90.00
_cell.angle_beta   90.00
_cell.angle_gamma   90.00
#
_symmetry.space_group_name_H-M   'P 1'
#
loop_
_entity.id
_entity.type
_entity.pdbx_description
1 polymer ?
#
loop_
_entity_poly.entity_id
_entity_poly.type
_entity_poly.pdbx_seq_one_letter_code
_entity_poly.pdbx_strand_id
1 'polypeptide(L)'
;MIHKYTFVKYSFIYILSLHSFLTWSQEQKVKLPKELKESSALIVYQNTFLTINDSGNEPKIYQFNRRGEIIHTAYLTNAKNIDWEAMAFDGKEYLFIGDIGNNSNKRKDLCIYKVPITKILEEDTVFAEKIEFSYPEQINFPPEKSSLYYDAEGMIIKDGNLLIFTKNRTIPFDGIVKIYEIPTNSEVSYARLIGEIQLPASNWKIDSVTDASIHEEEIFLLTYTKIYTLQSIDNHWQIKKVIEHSEWTQKEGMYVDNENFYLTDENSLGIFKGNFLYIQKR
;
A
#
# COMPACT_ATOMS: atom_id res chain seq x y z
N MET A 1 68.26 -37.61 25.45
CA MET A 1 67.25 -36.66 24.95
C MET A 1 65.97 -37.43 24.64
N ILE A 2 64.96 -37.35 25.51
CA ILE A 2 63.61 -37.86 25.25
C ILE A 2 62.67 -36.71 25.64
N HIS A 3 62.01 -36.10 24.65
CA HIS A 3 61.04 -35.04 24.89
C HIS A 3 59.66 -35.65 25.15
N LYS A 4 59.11 -35.38 26.33
CA LYS A 4 57.70 -35.66 26.67
C LYS A 4 56.83 -34.57 26.05
N TYR A 5 55.92 -34.94 25.16
CA TYR A 5 54.85 -34.06 24.71
C TYR A 5 53.66 -34.16 25.66
N THR A 6 53.23 -33.01 26.18
CA THR A 6 52.03 -32.89 27.03
C THR A 6 50.89 -32.40 26.14
N PHE A 7 49.88 -33.23 25.92
CA PHE A 7 48.68 -32.83 25.17
C PHE A 7 47.72 -32.08 26.10
N VAL A 8 47.48 -30.80 25.83
CA VAL A 8 46.42 -30.00 26.47
C VAL A 8 45.14 -30.20 25.65
N LYS A 9 44.11 -30.80 26.27
CA LYS A 9 42.77 -30.90 25.67
C LYS A 9 42.03 -29.57 25.90
N TYR A 10 41.77 -28.84 24.83
CA TYR A 10 40.81 -27.72 24.84
C TYR A 10 39.42 -28.29 24.53
N SER A 11 38.53 -28.29 25.52
CA SER A 11 37.10 -28.52 25.28
C SER A 11 36.47 -27.24 24.75
N PHE A 12 36.04 -27.25 23.48
CA PHE A 12 35.20 -26.20 22.91
C PHE A 12 33.77 -26.36 23.46
N ILE A 13 33.33 -25.42 24.29
CA ILE A 13 31.92 -25.30 24.67
C ILE A 13 31.21 -24.58 23.51
N TYR A 14 30.41 -25.32 22.74
CA TYR A 14 29.47 -24.72 21.80
C TYR A 14 28.33 -24.09 22.60
N ILE A 15 28.36 -22.78 22.75
CA ILE A 15 27.19 -22.01 23.21
C ILE A 15 26.20 -22.03 22.04
N LEU A 16 25.17 -22.88 22.13
CA LEU A 16 23.99 -22.74 21.29
C LEU A 16 23.32 -21.41 21.62
N SER A 17 23.53 -20.41 20.76
CA SER A 17 22.72 -19.20 20.76
C SER A 17 21.28 -19.59 20.42
N LEU A 18 20.43 -19.65 21.44
CA LEU A 18 18.97 -19.65 21.28
C LEU A 18 18.59 -18.39 20.52
N HIS A 19 18.43 -18.51 19.21
CA HIS A 19 17.70 -17.52 18.45
C HIS A 19 16.26 -17.65 18.93
N SER A 20 15.81 -16.68 19.72
CA SER A 20 14.39 -16.50 19.97
C SER A 20 13.72 -16.41 18.61
N PHE A 21 13.01 -17.46 18.20
CA PHE A 21 12.04 -17.38 17.13
C PHE A 21 11.05 -16.31 17.58
N LEU A 22 11.21 -15.08 17.06
CA LEU A 22 10.15 -14.10 17.08
C LEU A 22 9.00 -14.79 16.36
N THR A 23 8.00 -15.23 17.10
CA THR A 23 6.76 -15.76 16.55
C THR A 23 6.18 -14.64 15.67
N TRP A 24 6.22 -14.88 14.36
CA TRP A 24 5.65 -14.00 13.35
C TRP A 24 4.16 -13.87 13.62
N SER A 25 3.76 -12.74 14.21
CA SER A 25 2.40 -12.54 14.73
C SER A 25 1.54 -11.77 13.73
N GLN A 26 1.52 -12.22 12.46
CA GLN A 26 0.44 -11.82 11.56
C GLN A 26 -0.80 -12.62 11.96
N GLU A 27 -1.81 -11.92 12.48
CA GLU A 27 -3.04 -12.53 12.98
C GLU A 27 -4.21 -12.13 12.09
N GLN A 28 -4.93 -13.11 11.54
CA GLN A 28 -6.25 -12.90 10.97
C GLN A 28 -7.21 -12.50 12.09
N LYS A 29 -7.55 -11.22 12.19
CA LYS A 29 -8.38 -10.70 13.28
C LYS A 29 -9.85 -10.96 13.03
N VAL A 30 -10.32 -10.60 11.84
CA VAL A 30 -11.74 -10.71 11.51
C VAL A 30 -11.94 -10.89 10.01
N LYS A 31 -12.91 -11.74 9.66
CA LYS A 31 -13.40 -11.85 8.30
C LYS A 31 -14.28 -10.65 8.00
N LEU A 32 -13.98 -9.94 6.93
CA LEU A 32 -14.76 -8.80 6.49
C LEU A 32 -16.04 -9.26 5.78
N PRO A 33 -17.10 -8.42 5.79
CA PRO A 33 -18.35 -8.71 5.09
C PRO A 33 -18.12 -8.72 3.58
N LYS A 34 -19.02 -9.39 2.83
CA LYS A 34 -18.89 -9.58 1.37
C LYS A 34 -18.89 -8.26 0.60
N GLU A 35 -19.46 -7.22 1.20
CA GLU A 35 -19.52 -5.86 0.71
C GLU A 35 -18.11 -5.24 0.59
N LEU A 36 -17.11 -5.75 1.32
CA LEU A 36 -15.72 -5.27 1.32
C LEU A 36 -14.75 -6.25 0.63
N LYS A 37 -15.26 -7.15 -0.22
CA LYS A 37 -14.47 -8.25 -0.81
C LYS A 37 -13.32 -7.83 -1.74
N GLU A 38 -13.26 -6.57 -2.09
CA GLU A 38 -12.31 -5.93 -3.02
C GLU A 38 -11.62 -4.74 -2.31
N SER A 39 -11.37 -4.85 -1.01
CA SER A 39 -10.74 -3.77 -0.22
C SER A 39 -9.33 -3.49 -0.72
N SER A 40 -9.15 -2.32 -1.35
CA SER A 40 -7.91 -1.86 -2.00
C SER A 40 -7.20 -0.69 -1.30
N ALA A 41 -7.69 -0.25 -0.14
CA ALA A 41 -7.00 0.76 0.68
C ALA A 41 -7.54 0.78 2.11
N LEU A 42 -6.73 1.21 3.07
CA LEU A 42 -7.14 1.25 4.48
C LEU A 42 -6.67 2.52 5.20
N ILE A 43 -7.59 3.19 5.89
CA ILE A 43 -7.30 4.31 6.79
C ILE A 43 -7.92 4.04 8.16
N VAL A 44 -7.22 4.38 9.25
CA VAL A 44 -7.81 4.40 10.59
C VAL A 44 -8.11 5.83 11.01
N TYR A 45 -9.33 6.06 11.48
CA TYR A 45 -9.76 7.33 12.04
C TYR A 45 -10.73 7.11 13.20
N GLN A 46 -10.49 7.78 14.34
CA GLN A 46 -11.31 7.69 15.55
C GLN A 46 -11.66 6.23 15.98
N ASN A 47 -10.66 5.33 15.98
CA ASN A 47 -10.79 3.90 16.31
C ASN A 47 -11.65 3.07 15.35
N THR A 48 -11.99 3.61 14.18
CA THR A 48 -12.69 2.91 13.10
C THR A 48 -11.81 2.84 11.87
N PHE A 49 -12.15 1.92 10.97
CA PHE A 49 -11.48 1.77 9.69
C PHE A 49 -12.34 2.36 8.59
N LEU A 50 -11.70 3.01 7.63
CA LEU A 50 -12.27 3.43 6.35
C LEU A 50 -11.59 2.59 5.26
N THR A 51 -12.38 2.07 4.33
CA THR A 51 -11.91 1.37 3.12
C THR A 51 -12.74 1.78 1.92
N ILE A 52 -12.18 1.56 0.75
CA ILE A 52 -12.88 1.56 -0.55
C ILE A 52 -12.82 0.15 -1.14
N ASN A 53 -13.63 -0.10 -2.18
CA ASN A 53 -13.44 -1.28 -3.02
C ASN A 53 -12.76 -0.89 -4.33
N ASP A 54 -12.08 -1.84 -4.96
CA ASP A 54 -11.39 -1.72 -6.25
C ASP A 54 -12.35 -1.47 -7.45
N SER A 55 -11.78 -1.43 -8.64
CA SER A 55 -12.31 -1.23 -9.99
C SER A 55 -13.79 -1.56 -10.22
N GLY A 56 -14.52 -0.57 -10.74
CA GLY A 56 -15.88 -0.75 -11.25
C GLY A 56 -16.98 -0.87 -10.18
N ASN A 57 -16.64 -0.79 -8.91
CA ASN A 57 -17.61 -0.72 -7.81
C ASN A 57 -18.35 0.63 -7.79
N GLU A 58 -19.35 0.75 -6.91
CA GLU A 58 -19.94 2.07 -6.64
C GLU A 58 -18.93 2.97 -5.91
N PRO A 59 -18.94 4.30 -6.14
CA PRO A 59 -18.01 5.25 -5.51
C PRO A 59 -18.39 5.47 -4.04
N LYS A 60 -18.14 4.46 -3.20
CA LYS A 60 -18.51 4.42 -1.78
C LYS A 60 -17.27 4.30 -0.91
N ILE A 61 -17.30 4.99 0.23
CA ILE A 61 -16.37 4.78 1.33
C ILE A 61 -17.13 4.04 2.43
N TYR A 62 -16.56 2.94 2.90
CA TYR A 62 -17.13 2.12 3.95
C TYR A 62 -16.40 2.38 5.25
N GLN A 63 -17.15 2.71 6.30
CA GLN A 63 -16.65 2.75 7.65
C GLN A 63 -17.00 1.44 8.36
N PHE A 64 -16.02 0.78 8.97
CA PHE A 64 -16.24 -0.44 9.73
C PHE A 64 -15.47 -0.45 11.05
N ASN A 65 -15.98 -1.21 12.02
CA ASN A 65 -15.37 -1.30 13.35
C ASN A 65 -14.35 -2.46 13.45
N ARG A 66 -13.69 -2.62 14.60
CA ARG A 66 -12.68 -3.69 14.80
C ARG A 66 -13.24 -5.13 14.74
N ARG A 67 -14.57 -5.29 14.72
CA ARG A 67 -15.27 -6.57 14.51
C ARG A 67 -15.63 -6.79 13.04
N GLY A 68 -15.18 -5.93 12.12
CA GLY A 68 -15.49 -6.03 10.70
C GLY A 68 -16.93 -5.60 10.35
N GLU A 69 -17.70 -5.08 11.31
CA GLU A 69 -19.08 -4.65 11.05
C GLU A 69 -19.06 -3.28 10.38
N ILE A 70 -19.69 -3.16 9.20
CA ILE A 70 -19.92 -1.87 8.55
C ILE A 70 -20.88 -1.07 9.43
N ILE A 71 -20.45 0.11 9.85
CA ILE A 71 -21.21 1.02 10.71
C ILE A 71 -21.74 2.22 9.94
N HIS A 72 -21.11 2.59 8.83
CA HIS A 72 -21.56 3.67 7.95
C HIS A 72 -21.06 3.46 6.52
N THR A 73 -21.74 4.07 5.56
CA THR A 73 -21.33 4.07 4.15
C THR A 73 -21.67 5.42 3.53
N ALA A 74 -20.66 6.12 3.04
CA ALA A 74 -20.84 7.40 2.34
C ALA A 74 -20.70 7.19 0.84
N TYR A 75 -21.67 7.68 0.07
CA TYR A 75 -21.62 7.72 -1.40
C TYR A 75 -21.00 9.03 -1.88
N LEU A 76 -20.02 8.94 -2.78
CA LEU A 76 -19.37 10.12 -3.37
C LEU A 76 -20.06 10.53 -4.67
N THR A 77 -20.66 11.72 -4.67
CA THR A 77 -21.12 12.39 -5.89
C THR A 77 -19.95 13.09 -6.58
N ASN A 78 -20.11 13.34 -7.89
CA ASN A 78 -19.04 13.82 -8.77
C ASN A 78 -17.84 12.85 -8.90
N ALA A 79 -18.02 11.61 -8.45
CA ALA A 79 -17.01 10.57 -8.49
C ALA A 79 -17.49 9.34 -9.26
N LYS A 80 -16.54 8.63 -9.86
CA LYS A 80 -16.71 7.30 -10.44
C LYS A 80 -15.52 6.46 -10.00
N ASN A 81 -15.78 5.20 -9.67
CA ASN A 81 -14.75 4.22 -9.44
C ASN A 81 -14.44 3.52 -10.75
N ILE A 82 -13.46 4.07 -11.48
CA ILE A 82 -12.94 3.43 -12.69
C ILE A 82 -11.88 2.41 -12.29
N ASP A 83 -10.92 2.79 -11.43
CA ASP A 83 -9.86 1.95 -10.88
C ASP A 83 -9.33 2.58 -9.57
N TRP A 84 -10.11 2.44 -8.48
CA TRP A 84 -9.78 3.01 -7.17
C TRP A 84 -8.83 2.11 -6.38
N GLU A 85 -7.60 2.59 -6.17
CA GLU A 85 -6.50 1.75 -5.70
C GLU A 85 -5.84 2.25 -4.41
N ALA A 86 -6.15 3.48 -3.94
CA ALA A 86 -5.44 4.02 -2.78
C ALA A 86 -6.24 5.08 -2.03
N MET A 87 -5.91 5.25 -0.74
CA MET A 87 -6.39 6.36 0.08
C MET A 87 -5.26 7.00 0.88
N ALA A 88 -5.36 8.32 1.09
CA ALA A 88 -4.47 9.05 1.99
C ALA A 88 -5.26 10.06 2.82
N PHE A 89 -4.89 10.23 4.08
CA PHE A 89 -5.46 11.24 4.97
C PHE A 89 -4.40 12.29 5.31
N ASP A 90 -4.77 13.57 5.25
CA ASP A 90 -3.85 14.67 5.56
C ASP A 90 -3.54 14.82 7.07
N GLY A 91 -4.12 13.96 7.90
CA GLY A 91 -3.98 14.01 9.36
C GLY A 91 -4.87 15.06 10.04
N LYS A 92 -5.68 15.80 9.28
CA LYS A 92 -6.42 16.96 9.77
C LYS A 92 -7.88 17.02 9.30
N GLU A 93 -8.14 17.15 8.01
CA GLU A 93 -9.44 17.52 7.47
C GLU A 93 -9.84 16.69 6.25
N TYR A 94 -8.92 16.41 5.35
CA TYR A 94 -9.24 15.84 4.04
C TYR A 94 -8.75 14.41 3.88
N LEU A 95 -9.67 13.55 3.43
CA LEU A 95 -9.39 12.24 2.88
C LEU A 95 -9.28 12.35 1.35
N PHE A 96 -8.29 11.67 0.81
CA PHE A 96 -7.99 11.61 -0.61
C PHE A 96 -8.13 10.17 -1.11
N ILE A 97 -8.74 9.99 -2.27
CA ILE A 97 -9.04 8.69 -2.88
C ILE A 97 -8.48 8.69 -4.29
N GLY A 98 -7.58 7.76 -4.59
CA GLY A 98 -6.90 7.66 -5.88
C GLY A 98 -7.68 6.80 -6.85
N ASP A 99 -8.24 7.41 -7.90
CA ASP A 99 -8.67 6.71 -9.13
C ASP A 99 -7.47 6.65 -10.08
N ILE A 100 -6.48 5.86 -9.64
CA ILE A 100 -5.09 5.88 -10.15
C ILE A 100 -4.66 4.56 -10.76
N GLY A 101 -5.48 3.51 -10.65
CA GLY A 101 -5.28 2.27 -11.35
C GLY A 101 -5.34 2.46 -12.87
N ASN A 102 -4.45 1.77 -13.56
CA ASN A 102 -4.24 1.85 -14.99
C ASN A 102 -3.53 0.59 -15.48
N ASN A 103 -4.07 -0.59 -15.16
CA ASN A 103 -3.48 -1.90 -15.44
C ASN A 103 -3.00 -2.09 -16.89
N SER A 104 -3.69 -1.47 -17.84
CA SER A 104 -3.34 -1.50 -19.27
C SER A 104 -2.52 -0.30 -19.76
N ASN A 105 -2.24 0.68 -18.90
CA ASN A 105 -1.53 1.94 -19.16
C ASN A 105 -2.16 2.77 -20.28
N LYS A 106 -3.50 2.72 -20.39
CA LYS A 106 -4.27 3.39 -21.46
C LYS A 106 -5.09 4.58 -20.98
N ARG A 107 -5.26 4.76 -19.67
CA ARG A 107 -6.09 5.82 -19.10
C ARG A 107 -5.45 7.19 -19.25
N LYS A 108 -6.30 8.19 -19.50
CA LYS A 108 -5.95 9.62 -19.64
C LYS A 108 -6.70 10.51 -18.66
N ASP A 109 -7.49 9.88 -17.80
CA ASP A 109 -8.52 10.45 -16.94
C ASP A 109 -8.26 10.09 -15.47
N LEU A 110 -6.99 9.87 -15.13
CA LEU A 110 -6.55 9.62 -13.76
C LEU A 110 -6.88 10.84 -12.90
N CYS A 111 -7.39 10.59 -11.70
CA CYS A 111 -7.72 11.66 -10.79
C CYS A 111 -7.65 11.23 -9.33
N ILE A 112 -7.64 12.24 -8.45
CA ILE A 112 -7.68 12.06 -7.01
C ILE A 112 -8.92 12.79 -6.52
N TYR A 113 -9.81 12.07 -5.84
CA TYR A 113 -10.97 12.66 -5.18
C TYR A 113 -10.56 13.18 -3.81
N LYS A 114 -11.07 14.35 -3.43
CA LYS A 114 -10.80 14.99 -2.14
C LYS A 114 -12.12 15.29 -1.44
N VAL A 115 -12.24 14.86 -0.19
CA VAL A 115 -13.46 14.96 0.62
C VAL A 115 -13.12 15.30 2.07
N PRO A 116 -13.89 16.16 2.76
CA PRO A 116 -13.75 16.35 4.20
C PRO A 116 -14.10 15.05 4.94
N ILE A 117 -13.19 14.55 5.78
CA ILE A 117 -13.39 13.29 6.49
C ILE A 117 -14.60 13.33 7.43
N THR A 118 -14.90 14.49 8.02
CA THR A 118 -16.08 14.66 8.89
C THR A 118 -17.39 14.39 8.14
N LYS A 119 -17.51 14.86 6.89
CA LYS A 119 -18.68 14.60 6.05
C LYS A 119 -18.83 13.12 5.71
N ILE A 120 -17.71 12.43 5.46
CA ILE A 120 -17.72 10.98 5.22
C ILE A 120 -18.34 10.21 6.40
N LEU A 121 -18.21 10.72 7.62
CA LEU A 121 -18.71 10.07 8.83
C LEU A 121 -20.15 10.46 9.19
N GLU A 122 -20.59 11.64 8.75
CA GLU A 122 -21.85 12.25 9.19
C GLU A 122 -22.95 12.25 8.12
N GLU A 123 -22.58 12.12 6.84
CA GLU A 123 -23.50 12.23 5.71
C GLU A 123 -23.52 10.92 4.89
N ASP A 124 -24.70 10.54 4.38
CA ASP A 124 -24.85 9.38 3.47
C ASP A 124 -24.34 9.69 2.05
N THR A 125 -24.28 10.97 1.68
CA THR A 125 -23.88 11.42 0.34
C THR A 125 -23.02 12.66 0.45
N VAL A 126 -21.81 12.59 -0.10
CA VAL A 126 -20.81 13.65 -0.02
C VAL A 126 -20.36 14.05 -1.41
N PHE A 127 -20.17 15.34 -1.64
CA PHE A 127 -19.59 15.83 -2.90
C PHE A 127 -18.07 15.70 -2.85
N ALA A 128 -17.48 15.05 -3.86
CA ALA A 128 -16.05 14.96 -4.02
C ALA A 128 -15.50 16.06 -4.94
N GLU A 129 -14.55 16.83 -4.42
CA GLU A 129 -13.64 17.62 -5.26
C GLU A 129 -12.76 16.67 -6.07
N LYS A 130 -12.35 17.10 -7.25
CA LYS A 130 -11.54 16.28 -8.17
C LYS A 130 -10.26 17.01 -8.53
N ILE A 131 -9.14 16.33 -8.36
CA ILE A 131 -7.81 16.74 -8.81
C ILE A 131 -7.46 15.87 -10.00
N GLU A 132 -7.57 16.40 -11.21
CA GLU A 132 -7.19 15.66 -12.41
C GLU A 132 -5.68 15.72 -12.59
N PHE A 133 -5.06 14.62 -13.04
CA PHE A 133 -3.63 14.64 -13.32
C PHE A 133 -3.23 13.71 -14.47
N SER A 134 -2.02 13.94 -14.98
CA SER A 134 -1.38 13.08 -15.97
C SER A 134 0.11 12.91 -15.68
N TYR A 135 0.67 11.81 -16.14
CA TYR A 135 2.12 11.58 -16.17
C TYR A 135 2.71 12.22 -17.43
N PRO A 136 3.57 13.24 -17.32
CA PRO A 136 4.15 13.93 -18.48
C PRO A 136 4.91 13.00 -19.43
N GLU A 137 5.47 11.90 -18.91
CA GLU A 137 6.27 10.93 -19.67
C GLU A 137 5.40 9.90 -20.42
N GLN A 138 4.11 9.80 -20.11
CA GLN A 138 3.19 8.89 -20.80
C GLN A 138 2.69 9.51 -22.11
N ILE A 139 3.52 9.46 -23.15
CA ILE A 139 3.19 10.01 -24.47
C ILE A 139 2.22 9.08 -25.23
N ASN A 140 2.39 7.76 -25.08
CA ASN A 140 1.59 6.73 -25.74
C ASN A 140 0.67 6.03 -24.73
N PHE A 141 -0.51 5.59 -25.19
CA PHE A 141 -1.56 4.98 -24.37
C PHE A 141 -2.05 3.68 -25.05
N PRO A 142 -1.39 2.53 -24.85
CA PRO A 142 -0.28 2.30 -23.92
C PRO A 142 1.09 2.65 -24.50
N PRO A 143 2.11 2.86 -23.65
CA PRO A 143 3.50 2.90 -24.09
C PRO A 143 3.98 1.50 -24.53
N GLU A 144 5.24 1.45 -24.98
CA GLU A 144 5.90 0.17 -25.26
C GLU A 144 5.90 -0.73 -24.02
N LYS A 145 5.94 -2.04 -24.25
CA LYS A 145 5.87 -3.05 -23.19
C LYS A 145 6.91 -2.87 -22.08
N SER A 146 8.11 -2.41 -22.42
CA SER A 146 9.19 -2.11 -21.46
C SER A 146 9.02 -0.79 -20.71
N SER A 147 7.93 -0.06 -20.95
CA SER A 147 7.68 1.28 -20.38
C SER A 147 6.30 1.40 -19.73
N LEU A 148 5.68 0.26 -19.38
CA LEU A 148 4.40 0.18 -18.69
C LEU A 148 4.54 0.49 -17.18
N TYR A 149 4.85 1.74 -16.84
CA TYR A 149 5.04 2.22 -15.46
C TYR A 149 3.92 3.14 -14.95
N TYR A 150 2.85 3.35 -15.71
CA TYR A 150 1.83 4.37 -15.44
C TYR A 150 0.55 3.81 -14.80
N ASP A 151 0.72 2.69 -14.09
CA ASP A 151 -0.24 2.07 -13.19
C ASP A 151 0.20 2.34 -11.76
N ALA A 152 -0.70 2.63 -10.82
CA ALA A 152 -0.34 2.96 -9.46
C ALA A 152 -1.32 2.36 -8.45
N GLU A 153 -0.77 1.84 -7.35
CA GLU A 153 -1.55 1.22 -6.27
C GLU A 153 -1.20 1.76 -4.88
N GLY A 154 -0.21 2.66 -4.77
CA GLY A 154 0.14 3.26 -3.48
C GLY A 154 -0.01 4.78 -3.51
N MET A 155 -0.56 5.36 -2.44
CA MET A 155 -0.65 6.81 -2.26
C MET A 155 -0.50 7.20 -0.79
N ILE A 156 0.31 8.22 -0.51
CA ILE A 156 0.42 8.82 0.83
C ILE A 156 0.39 10.35 0.72
N ILE A 157 0.23 11.02 1.85
CA ILE A 157 0.48 12.47 1.96
C ILE A 157 1.76 12.70 2.74
N LYS A 158 2.63 13.54 2.19
CA LYS A 158 3.85 14.00 2.84
C LYS A 158 4.11 15.46 2.46
N ASP A 159 4.36 16.32 3.45
CA ASP A 159 4.75 17.72 3.26
C ASP A 159 3.78 18.52 2.35
N GLY A 160 2.48 18.24 2.44
CA GLY A 160 1.43 18.90 1.65
C GLY A 160 1.26 18.37 0.22
N ASN A 161 2.00 17.33 -0.15
CA ASN A 161 1.91 16.68 -1.45
C ASN A 161 1.42 15.23 -1.31
N LEU A 162 0.75 14.77 -2.37
CA LEU A 162 0.42 13.36 -2.59
C LEU A 162 1.63 12.71 -3.25
N LEU A 163 2.16 11.65 -2.65
CA LEU A 163 3.16 10.80 -3.28
C LEU A 163 2.48 9.54 -3.81
N ILE A 164 2.64 9.28 -5.10
CA ILE A 164 2.04 8.16 -5.84
C ILE A 164 3.13 7.15 -6.16
N PHE A 165 2.87 5.88 -5.85
CA PHE A 165 3.78 4.75 -6.06
C PHE A 165 3.24 3.84 -7.14
N THR A 166 4.02 3.67 -8.21
CA THR A 166 3.56 2.92 -9.37
C THR A 166 3.64 1.42 -9.14
N LYS A 167 2.64 0.68 -9.62
CA LYS A 167 2.75 -0.76 -9.83
C LYS A 167 3.37 -1.04 -11.19
N ASN A 168 4.45 -1.79 -11.16
CA ASN A 168 5.18 -2.11 -12.37
C ASN A 168 4.44 -3.15 -13.22
N ARG A 169 4.14 -2.79 -14.47
CA ARG A 169 3.49 -3.65 -15.47
C ARG A 169 4.40 -3.96 -16.67
N THR A 170 5.70 -3.66 -16.58
CA THR A 170 6.65 -3.85 -17.67
C THR A 170 6.77 -5.31 -18.09
N ILE A 171 7.08 -5.50 -19.38
CA ILE A 171 7.38 -6.81 -19.96
C ILE A 171 8.69 -6.68 -20.73
N PRO A 172 9.78 -7.33 -20.27
CA PRO A 172 9.88 -8.13 -19.04
C PRO A 172 9.72 -7.27 -17.77
N PHE A 173 9.22 -7.89 -16.68
CA PHE A 173 9.07 -7.24 -15.38
C PHE A 173 10.45 -6.90 -14.80
N ASP A 174 10.71 -5.63 -14.52
CA ASP A 174 12.00 -5.17 -14.02
C ASP A 174 11.99 -4.71 -12.55
N GLY A 175 10.85 -4.72 -11.86
CA GLY A 175 10.73 -4.41 -10.43
C GLY A 175 10.92 -2.94 -10.03
N ILE A 176 11.03 -2.02 -11.00
CA ILE A 176 11.13 -0.58 -10.72
C ILE A 176 9.79 -0.02 -10.25
N VAL A 177 9.81 0.71 -9.13
CA VAL A 177 8.69 1.52 -8.63
C VAL A 177 9.06 2.98 -8.83
N LYS A 178 8.26 3.72 -9.58
CA LYS A 178 8.38 5.17 -9.71
C LYS A 178 7.59 5.87 -8.62
N ILE A 179 8.11 7.00 -8.17
CA ILE A 179 7.47 7.84 -7.16
C ILE A 179 7.19 9.19 -7.79
N TYR A 180 5.91 9.53 -7.86
CA TYR A 180 5.44 10.80 -8.38
C TYR A 180 4.90 11.69 -7.28
N GLU A 181 5.04 13.00 -7.43
CA GLU A 181 4.51 13.99 -6.51
C GLU A 181 3.43 14.85 -7.19
N ILE A 182 2.33 15.10 -6.46
CA ILE A 182 1.22 15.98 -6.87
C ILE A 182 0.84 16.89 -5.69
N PRO A 183 0.77 18.23 -5.86
CA PRO A 183 0.30 19.12 -4.79
C PRO A 183 -1.18 18.90 -4.45
N THR A 184 -1.52 18.88 -3.16
CA THR A 184 -2.90 18.65 -2.67
C THR A 184 -3.88 19.81 -2.92
N ASN A 185 -3.36 20.98 -3.30
CA ASN A 185 -4.11 22.24 -3.44
C ASN A 185 -4.34 22.65 -4.90
N SER A 186 -4.09 21.75 -5.85
CA SER A 186 -4.25 21.99 -7.29
C SER A 186 -5.53 21.35 -7.81
N GLU A 187 -6.23 22.01 -8.74
CA GLU A 187 -7.41 21.42 -9.41
C GLU A 187 -7.00 20.50 -10.58
N VAL A 188 -5.92 20.86 -11.28
CA VAL A 188 -5.30 20.06 -12.35
C VAL A 188 -3.79 20.07 -12.13
N SER A 189 -3.16 18.89 -12.18
CA SER A 189 -1.73 18.72 -11.90
C SER A 189 -1.01 17.87 -12.94
N TYR A 190 0.31 18.04 -12.99
CA TYR A 190 1.21 17.10 -13.65
C TYR A 190 1.97 16.34 -12.57
N ALA A 191 1.91 15.02 -12.62
CA ALA A 191 2.64 14.16 -11.72
C ALA A 191 4.14 14.35 -11.97
N ARG A 192 4.89 14.83 -10.97
CA ARG A 192 6.33 15.08 -11.09
C ARG A 192 7.10 13.87 -10.60
N LEU A 193 7.90 13.23 -11.44
CA LEU A 193 8.77 12.13 -11.02
C LEU A 193 9.81 12.66 -10.01
N ILE A 194 9.82 12.11 -8.80
CA ILE A 194 10.73 12.52 -7.72
C ILE A 194 11.74 11.44 -7.33
N GLY A 195 11.58 10.22 -7.82
CA GLY A 195 12.52 9.14 -7.57
C GLY A 195 12.00 7.80 -8.03
N GLU A 196 12.87 6.80 -7.87
CA GLU A 196 12.58 5.42 -8.20
C GLU A 196 13.16 4.50 -7.12
N ILE A 197 12.54 3.34 -6.93
CA ILE A 197 12.99 2.27 -6.04
C ILE A 197 13.08 0.98 -6.84
N GLN A 198 14.21 0.30 -6.73
CA GLN A 198 14.38 -1.03 -7.29
C GLN A 198 13.93 -2.09 -6.28
N LEU A 199 12.77 -2.71 -6.52
CA LEU A 199 12.37 -3.92 -5.83
C LEU A 199 12.93 -5.16 -6.55
N PRO A 200 12.94 -6.35 -5.92
CA PRO A 200 13.27 -7.58 -6.64
C PRO A 200 12.38 -7.75 -7.88
N ALA A 201 12.99 -8.18 -8.99
CA ALA A 201 12.30 -8.42 -10.25
C ALA A 201 11.94 -9.91 -10.42
N SER A 202 11.55 -10.61 -9.34
CA SER A 202 11.39 -12.07 -9.38
C SER A 202 10.09 -12.48 -10.06
N ASN A 203 8.97 -11.86 -9.65
CA ASN A 203 7.65 -12.07 -10.22
C ASN A 203 6.74 -10.92 -9.81
N TRP A 204 5.98 -10.36 -10.76
CA TRP A 204 5.01 -9.31 -10.48
C TRP A 204 3.96 -9.72 -9.43
N LYS A 205 3.58 -11.01 -9.34
CA LYS A 205 2.65 -11.53 -8.32
C LYS A 205 3.23 -11.59 -6.89
N ILE A 206 4.48 -11.22 -6.72
CA ILE A 206 5.22 -11.28 -5.45
C ILE A 206 5.72 -9.90 -5.06
N ASP A 207 6.33 -9.19 -6.03
CA ASP A 207 7.12 -7.99 -5.77
C ASP A 207 6.46 -6.69 -6.23
N SER A 208 5.30 -6.75 -6.92
CA SER A 208 4.55 -5.54 -7.26
C SER A 208 4.01 -4.86 -6.00
N VAL A 209 4.13 -3.52 -5.96
CA VAL A 209 3.47 -2.68 -4.96
C VAL A 209 1.97 -2.85 -5.06
N THR A 210 1.30 -2.91 -3.91
CA THR A 210 -0.15 -3.04 -3.79
C THR A 210 -0.81 -2.04 -2.84
N ASP A 211 -0.02 -1.35 -2.01
CA ASP A 211 -0.45 -0.17 -1.26
C ASP A 211 0.79 0.58 -0.74
N ALA A 212 0.61 1.81 -0.28
CA ALA A 212 1.60 2.56 0.46
C ALA A 212 1.00 3.24 1.69
N SER A 213 1.77 3.33 2.76
CA SER A 213 1.34 3.99 3.99
C SER A 213 2.50 4.77 4.60
N ILE A 214 2.18 5.76 5.45
CA ILE A 214 3.17 6.59 6.14
C ILE A 214 2.80 6.68 7.61
N HIS A 215 3.82 6.58 8.47
CA HIS A 215 3.68 6.85 9.89
C HIS A 215 4.89 7.65 10.36
N GLU A 216 4.63 8.84 10.91
CA GLU A 216 5.64 9.87 11.16
C GLU A 216 6.40 10.23 9.87
N GLU A 217 7.67 9.86 9.76
CA GLU A 217 8.50 10.08 8.56
C GLU A 217 8.86 8.76 7.85
N GLU A 218 8.41 7.62 8.36
CA GLU A 218 8.67 6.32 7.76
C GLU A 218 7.58 5.95 6.76
N ILE A 219 7.99 5.63 5.54
CA ILE A 219 7.10 5.20 4.45
C ILE A 219 7.20 3.68 4.31
N PHE A 220 6.06 3.06 4.08
CA PHE A 220 5.91 1.62 3.94
C PHE A 220 5.30 1.32 2.58
N LEU A 221 5.90 0.40 1.83
CA LEU A 221 5.31 -0.18 0.61
C LEU A 221 4.85 -1.59 0.90
N LEU A 222 3.58 -1.87 0.63
CA LEU A 222 3.01 -3.21 0.65
C LEU A 222 3.24 -3.88 -0.70
N THR A 223 3.57 -5.17 -0.67
CA THR A 223 3.41 -6.08 -1.81
C THR A 223 2.60 -7.29 -1.37
N TYR A 224 2.28 -8.18 -2.31
CA TYR A 224 1.60 -9.44 -2.01
C TYR A 224 2.30 -10.32 -0.95
N THR A 225 3.61 -10.14 -0.73
CA THR A 225 4.40 -11.01 0.17
C THR A 225 5.20 -10.27 1.23
N LYS A 226 5.37 -8.94 1.13
CA LYS A 226 6.30 -8.20 1.97
C LYS A 226 5.79 -6.79 2.25
N ILE A 227 6.30 -6.22 3.34
CA ILE A 227 6.29 -4.79 3.62
C ILE A 227 7.73 -4.29 3.58
N TYR A 228 7.98 -3.26 2.78
CA TYR A 228 9.25 -2.56 2.71
C TYR A 228 9.16 -1.24 3.47
N THR A 229 10.06 -1.00 4.42
CA THR A 229 10.24 0.34 5.00
C THR A 229 11.26 1.09 4.18
N LEU A 230 10.90 2.29 3.73
CA LEU A 230 11.75 3.16 2.94
C LEU A 230 12.44 4.21 3.82
N GLN A 231 13.61 4.63 3.36
CA GLN A 231 14.32 5.79 3.90
C GLN A 231 14.80 6.65 2.74
N SER A 232 14.68 7.97 2.87
CA SER A 232 15.33 8.92 1.97
C SER A 232 16.69 9.30 2.54
N ILE A 233 17.76 9.09 1.76
CA ILE A 233 19.14 9.48 2.09
C ILE A 233 19.67 10.25 0.88
N ASP A 234 20.11 11.49 1.08
CA ASP A 234 20.64 12.37 0.02
C ASP A 234 19.73 12.50 -1.20
N ASN A 235 18.41 12.61 -0.99
CA ASN A 235 17.36 12.62 -2.01
C ASN A 235 17.21 11.32 -2.82
N HIS A 236 17.75 10.20 -2.33
CA HIS A 236 17.54 8.87 -2.90
C HIS A 236 16.76 7.97 -1.95
N TRP A 237 15.78 7.25 -2.50
CA TRP A 237 14.97 6.29 -1.77
C TRP A 237 15.67 4.94 -1.68
N GLN A 238 15.77 4.38 -0.48
CA GLN A 238 16.39 3.08 -0.22
C GLN A 238 15.52 2.24 0.70
N ILE A 239 15.66 0.91 0.56
CA ILE A 239 15.01 -0.06 1.45
C ILE A 239 15.81 -0.15 2.74
N LYS A 240 15.17 0.22 3.86
CA LYS A 240 15.75 0.15 5.21
C LYS A 240 15.46 -1.19 5.89
N LYS A 241 14.24 -1.70 5.75
CA LYS A 241 13.76 -2.92 6.40
C LYS A 241 12.80 -3.65 5.47
N VAL A 242 12.81 -4.98 5.57
CA VAL A 242 11.86 -5.86 4.89
C VAL A 242 11.20 -6.74 5.93
N ILE A 243 9.88 -6.87 5.84
CA ILE A 243 9.07 -7.73 6.70
C ILE A 243 8.25 -8.63 5.79
N GLU A 244 8.40 -9.94 5.92
CA GLU A 244 7.62 -10.90 5.13
C GLU A 244 6.22 -11.11 5.75
N HIS A 245 5.25 -11.45 4.91
CA HIS A 245 3.98 -11.97 5.37
C HIS A 245 4.10 -13.47 5.65
N SER A 246 3.30 -13.97 6.59
CA SER A 246 3.27 -15.41 6.90
C SER A 246 2.67 -16.22 5.75
N GLU A 247 1.79 -15.61 4.95
CA GLU A 247 1.07 -16.26 3.86
C GLU A 247 0.88 -15.30 2.68
N TRP A 248 0.92 -15.85 1.47
CA TRP A 248 0.53 -15.13 0.25
C TRP A 248 -0.99 -15.00 0.20
N THR A 249 -1.48 -13.76 0.16
CA THR A 249 -2.86 -13.39 -0.18
C THR A 249 -2.83 -12.08 -0.97
N GLN A 250 -3.94 -11.67 -1.58
CA GLN A 250 -4.03 -10.39 -2.29
C GLN A 250 -4.20 -9.23 -1.31
N LYS A 251 -3.14 -8.92 -0.55
CA LYS A 251 -3.14 -7.80 0.39
C LYS A 251 -2.97 -6.50 -0.39
N GLU A 252 -3.97 -5.64 -0.29
CA GLU A 252 -4.08 -4.43 -1.10
C GLU A 252 -4.51 -3.21 -0.28
N GLY A 253 -4.79 -3.36 1.03
CA GLY A 253 -4.93 -2.22 1.94
C GLY A 253 -3.97 -2.28 3.13
N MET A 254 -3.36 -1.16 3.49
CA MET A 254 -2.43 -1.02 4.62
C MET A 254 -2.58 0.30 5.36
N TYR A 255 -2.75 0.20 6.68
CA TYR A 255 -2.56 1.31 7.60
C TYR A 255 -1.48 0.96 8.64
N VAL A 256 -0.71 1.95 9.09
CA VAL A 256 0.40 1.76 10.04
C VAL A 256 0.23 2.70 11.23
N ASP A 257 0.40 2.14 12.44
CA ASP A 257 0.55 2.92 13.66
C ASP A 257 1.91 2.66 14.34
N ASN A 258 2.04 3.09 15.60
CA ASN A 258 3.26 2.92 16.40
C ASN A 258 3.66 1.45 16.63
N GLU A 259 2.70 0.53 16.64
CA GLU A 259 2.89 -0.84 17.09
C GLU A 259 2.61 -1.87 15.98
N ASN A 260 1.71 -1.56 15.05
CA ASN A 260 1.10 -2.53 14.16
C ASN A 260 0.94 -2.02 12.73
N PHE A 261 1.02 -2.96 11.81
CA PHE A 261 0.43 -2.93 10.49
C PHE A 261 -0.98 -3.50 10.56
N TYR A 262 -1.95 -2.80 9.98
CA TYR A 262 -3.30 -3.29 9.70
C TYR A 262 -3.39 -3.52 8.21
N LEU A 263 -3.79 -4.72 7.82
CA LEU A 263 -3.83 -5.09 6.40
C LEU A 263 -5.20 -5.62 6.03
N THR A 264 -5.67 -5.35 4.83
CA THR A 264 -6.84 -6.01 4.23
C THR A 264 -6.41 -6.78 2.99
N ASP A 265 -7.12 -7.86 2.70
CA ASP A 265 -6.94 -8.60 1.46
C ASP A 265 -8.23 -8.81 0.69
N GLU A 266 -8.09 -8.91 -0.62
CA GLU A 266 -9.20 -9.20 -1.50
C GLU A 266 -9.55 -10.69 -1.54
N ASN A 267 -10.76 -10.98 -2.03
CA ASN A 267 -11.18 -12.33 -2.40
C ASN A 267 -11.64 -12.40 -3.87
N SER A 268 -10.78 -11.94 -4.78
CA SER A 268 -11.10 -11.80 -6.21
C SER A 268 -11.42 -13.14 -6.93
N LEU A 269 -10.92 -14.28 -6.43
CA LEU A 269 -11.02 -15.58 -7.13
C LEU A 269 -11.92 -16.63 -6.47
N GLY A 270 -12.49 -16.38 -5.28
CA GLY A 270 -13.40 -17.30 -4.59
C GLY A 270 -12.82 -18.66 -4.16
N ILE A 271 -11.57 -18.97 -4.51
CA ILE A 271 -10.86 -20.22 -4.22
C ILE A 271 -9.95 -20.08 -2.98
N PHE A 272 -9.49 -18.86 -2.66
CA PHE A 272 -8.68 -18.57 -1.48
C PHE A 272 -9.53 -18.02 -0.33
N LYS A 273 -9.11 -18.27 0.92
CA LYS A 273 -9.71 -17.64 2.11
C LYS A 273 -9.20 -16.19 2.24
N GLY A 274 -9.62 -15.29 1.35
CA GLY A 274 -9.37 -13.84 1.47
C GLY A 274 -10.51 -13.09 2.16
N ASN A 275 -10.52 -11.77 2.05
CA ASN A 275 -11.48 -10.84 2.69
C ASN A 275 -11.36 -10.82 4.22
N PHE A 276 -10.15 -10.57 4.73
CA PHE A 276 -9.85 -10.45 6.16
C PHE A 276 -9.16 -9.13 6.49
N LEU A 277 -9.38 -8.67 7.72
CA LEU A 277 -8.50 -7.71 8.40
C LEU A 277 -7.43 -8.48 9.16
N TYR A 278 -6.17 -8.14 8.93
CA TYR A 278 -5.00 -8.67 9.61
C TYR A 278 -4.39 -7.61 10.51
N ILE A 279 -3.75 -8.06 11.59
CA ILE A 279 -2.84 -7.23 12.39
C ILE A 279 -1.49 -7.93 12.45
N GLN A 280 -0.42 -7.19 12.13
CA GLN A 280 0.96 -7.66 12.17
C GLN A 280 1.82 -6.66 12.95
N LYS A 281 2.60 -7.13 13.93
CA LYS A 281 3.51 -6.25 14.68
C LYS A 281 4.61 -5.67 13.78
N ARG A 282 4.98 -4.42 14.05
CA ARG A 282 6.02 -3.67 13.31
C ARG A 282 7.46 -4.02 13.69
#